data_AF-A0A258SW61-F1
#
_entry.id   AF-A0A258SW61-F1
#
_cell.length_a   1.000
_cell.length_b   1.000
_cell.length_c   1.000
_cell.angle_alpha   90.00
_cell.angle_beta   90.00
_cell.angle_gamma   90.00
#
_symmetry.space_group_name_H-M   'P 1'
#
loop_
_entity.id
_entity.type
_entity.pdbx_description
1 polymer ?
#
loop_
_entity_poly.entity_id
_entity_poly.type
_entity_poly.pdbx_seq_one_letter_code
_entity_poly.pdbx_strand_id
1 'polypeptide(L)'
;MQAKASGIQTALIAIPEASPVGAAFGTLSDHPLYEALAKDTNTPLLTDVFTKVLSDNKLKADPIHPNAAGYQVVAEAVQQALTELGLLAQP
;
A
#
# COMPACT_ATOMS: atom_id res chain seq x y z
N MET A 1 -18.56 -5.10 6.59
CA MET A 1 -17.31 -5.32 7.36
C MET A 1 -17.53 -4.91 8.80
N GLN A 2 -17.02 -5.68 9.76
CA GLN A 2 -17.23 -5.46 11.21
C GLN A 2 -16.73 -4.07 11.66
N ALA A 3 -15.59 -3.61 11.14
CA ALA A 3 -15.05 -2.27 11.43
C ALA A 3 -16.04 -1.14 11.09
N LYS A 4 -16.66 -1.19 9.90
CA LYS A 4 -17.69 -0.21 9.48
C LYS A 4 -18.93 -0.26 10.37
N ALA A 5 -19.36 -1.47 10.78
CA ALA A 5 -20.48 -1.62 11.71
C ALA A 5 -20.17 -1.07 13.11
N SER A 6 -18.88 -1.04 13.48
CA SER A 6 -18.38 -0.45 14.74
C SER A 6 -18.01 1.04 14.61
N GLY A 7 -18.28 1.69 13.47
CA GLY A 7 -17.93 3.10 13.26
C GLY A 7 -16.43 3.40 13.19
N ILE A 8 -15.60 2.37 12.96
CA ILE A 8 -14.14 2.51 12.83
C ILE A 8 -13.81 2.97 11.40
N GLN A 9 -13.00 4.01 11.30
CA GLN A 9 -12.46 4.46 10.01
C GLN A 9 -11.41 3.46 9.51
N THR A 10 -11.50 3.09 8.24
CA THR A 10 -10.60 2.11 7.60
C THR A 10 -10.08 2.66 6.29
N ALA A 11 -8.85 2.30 5.95
CA ALA A 11 -8.28 2.46 4.63
C ALA A 11 -7.66 1.13 4.18
N LEU A 12 -7.65 0.87 2.88
CA LEU A 12 -6.98 -0.27 2.27
C LEU A 12 -5.60 0.17 1.78
N ILE A 13 -4.62 -0.73 1.82
CA ILE A 13 -3.31 -0.51 1.20
C ILE A 13 -3.14 -1.61 0.15
N ALA A 14 -2.89 -1.21 -1.10
CA ALA A 14 -2.64 -2.16 -2.17
C ALA A 14 -1.26 -2.81 -2.01
N ILE A 15 -1.18 -4.09 -2.41
CA ILE A 15 0.07 -4.82 -2.60
C ILE A 15 0.24 -5.14 -4.09
N PRO A 16 1.47 -5.34 -4.57
CA PRO A 16 1.70 -5.63 -5.97
C PRO A 16 1.06 -6.95 -6.41
N GLU A 17 0.67 -7.01 -7.67
CA GLU A 17 0.30 -8.27 -8.34
C GLU A 17 1.49 -9.22 -8.37
N ALA A 18 1.23 -10.51 -8.17
CA ALA A 18 2.27 -11.53 -8.25
C ALA A 18 2.80 -11.64 -9.69
N SER A 19 3.95 -11.02 -9.95
CA SER A 19 4.60 -11.01 -11.27
C SER A 19 6.09 -11.28 -11.14
N PRO A 20 6.57 -12.49 -11.49
CA PRO A 20 8.01 -12.80 -11.46
C PRO A 20 8.83 -11.90 -12.39
N VAL A 21 8.29 -11.59 -13.58
CA VAL A 21 8.92 -10.66 -14.53
C VAL A 21 8.95 -9.25 -13.93
N GLY A 22 7.83 -8.79 -13.37
CA GLY A 22 7.73 -7.50 -12.70
C GLY A 22 8.73 -7.37 -11.55
N ALA A 23 8.88 -8.42 -10.73
CA ALA A 23 9.82 -8.46 -9.62
C ALA A 23 11.29 -8.45 -10.09
N ALA A 24 11.60 -9.11 -11.21
CA ALA A 24 12.96 -9.15 -11.76
C ALA A 24 13.39 -7.82 -12.40
N PHE A 25 12.45 -7.11 -13.02
CA PHE A 25 12.72 -5.86 -13.76
C PHE A 25 12.27 -4.58 -13.03
N GLY A 26 11.71 -4.69 -11.82
CA GLY A 26 11.22 -3.54 -11.04
C GLY A 26 10.01 -2.85 -11.68
N THR A 27 9.14 -3.62 -12.32
CA THR A 27 7.94 -3.13 -13.05
C THR A 27 6.65 -3.68 -12.43
N LEU A 28 6.64 -3.85 -11.11
CA LEU A 28 5.43 -4.26 -10.41
C LEU A 28 4.36 -3.17 -10.49
N SER A 29 3.10 -3.58 -10.43
CA SER A 29 1.93 -2.73 -10.31
C SER A 29 1.04 -3.25 -9.20
N ASP A 30 0.25 -2.37 -8.58
CA ASP A 30 -0.76 -2.77 -7.61
C ASP A 30 -1.71 -3.82 -8.19
N HIS A 31 -2.13 -4.77 -7.35
CA HIS A 31 -3.08 -5.79 -7.78
C HIS A 31 -4.49 -5.18 -7.98
N PRO A 32 -5.14 -5.36 -9.14
CA PRO A 32 -6.41 -4.68 -9.49
C PRO A 32 -7.58 -4.99 -8.55
N LEU A 33 -7.55 -6.16 -7.89
CA LEU A 33 -8.48 -6.53 -6.80
C LEU A 33 -8.66 -5.42 -5.75
N TYR A 34 -7.59 -4.70 -5.37
CA TYR A 34 -7.69 -3.69 -4.33
C TYR A 34 -8.53 -2.49 -4.78
N GLU A 35 -8.42 -2.08 -6.03
CA GLU A 35 -9.25 -1.03 -6.60
C GLU A 35 -10.72 -1.47 -6.66
N ALA A 36 -10.99 -2.70 -7.08
CA ALA A 36 -12.33 -3.26 -7.09
C ALA A 36 -12.93 -3.31 -5.66
N LEU A 37 -12.16 -3.81 -4.70
CA LEU A 37 -12.60 -3.92 -3.30
C LEU A 37 -12.84 -2.55 -2.66
N ALA A 38 -11.98 -1.57 -2.93
CA ALA A 38 -12.14 -0.20 -2.45
C ALA A 38 -13.44 0.43 -2.94
N LYS A 39 -13.77 0.26 -4.23
CA LYS A 39 -15.03 0.69 -4.84
C LYS A 39 -16.23 -0.02 -4.21
N ASP A 40 -16.19 -1.34 -4.14
CA ASP A 40 -17.30 -2.16 -3.63
C ASP A 40 -17.62 -1.89 -2.15
N THR A 41 -16.59 -1.58 -1.36
CA THR A 41 -16.74 -1.35 0.08
C THR A 41 -16.89 0.12 0.47
N ASN A 42 -16.69 1.03 -0.50
CA ASN A 42 -16.54 2.47 -0.28
C ASN A 42 -15.47 2.78 0.79
N THR A 43 -14.30 2.17 0.63
CA THR A 43 -13.14 2.33 1.52
C THR A 43 -12.02 3.04 0.76
N PRO A 44 -11.38 4.09 1.32
CA PRO A 44 -10.21 4.70 0.72
C PRO A 44 -9.10 3.70 0.43
N LEU A 45 -8.39 3.88 -0.69
CA LEU A 45 -7.29 3.03 -1.11
C LEU A 45 -5.99 3.83 -1.18
N LEU A 46 -4.95 3.33 -0.51
CA LEU A 46 -3.59 3.77 -0.64
C LEU A 46 -2.92 2.93 -1.73
N THR A 47 -2.62 3.56 -2.85
CA THR A 47 -1.96 2.93 -4.01
C THR A 47 -0.45 3.14 -3.96
N ASP A 48 0.29 2.29 -4.66
CA ASP A 48 1.74 2.35 -4.89
C ASP A 48 2.64 2.27 -3.65
N VAL A 49 2.08 2.13 -2.44
CA VAL A 49 2.85 2.10 -1.18
C VAL A 49 3.87 0.98 -1.18
N PHE A 50 3.42 -0.27 -1.39
CA PHE A 50 4.33 -1.41 -1.44
C PHE A 50 4.91 -1.65 -2.83
N THR A 51 4.20 -1.31 -3.89
CA THR A 51 4.64 -1.52 -5.27
C THR A 51 5.93 -0.75 -5.59
N LYS A 52 6.03 0.53 -5.18
CA LYS A 52 7.26 1.32 -5.36
C LYS A 52 8.43 0.72 -4.61
N VAL A 53 8.20 0.27 -3.38
CA VAL A 53 9.24 -0.27 -2.49
C VAL A 53 9.71 -1.65 -2.96
N LEU A 54 8.80 -2.56 -3.30
CA LEU A 54 9.14 -3.92 -3.72
C LEU A 54 9.72 -3.99 -5.14
N SER A 55 9.57 -2.92 -5.93
CA SER A 55 10.23 -2.78 -7.23
C SER A 55 11.72 -2.46 -7.12
N ASP A 56 12.20 -1.96 -5.96
CA ASP A 56 13.62 -1.67 -5.74
C ASP A 56 14.28 -2.74 -4.86
N ASN A 57 15.27 -3.46 -5.42
CA ASN A 57 16.04 -4.46 -4.69
C ASN A 57 16.80 -3.90 -3.48
N LYS A 58 17.14 -2.60 -3.46
CA LYS A 58 17.82 -1.95 -2.33
C LYS A 58 16.90 -1.73 -1.13
N LEU A 59 15.59 -1.75 -1.34
CA LEU A 59 14.58 -1.50 -0.30
C LEU A 59 13.95 -2.78 0.25
N LYS A 60 14.43 -3.96 -0.19
CA LYS A 60 13.91 -5.27 0.19
C LYS A 60 14.82 -6.01 1.17
N ALA A 61 14.21 -6.76 2.08
CA ALA A 61 14.89 -7.76 2.89
C ALA A 61 14.85 -9.13 2.19
N ASP A 62 13.76 -9.40 1.48
CA ASP A 62 13.54 -10.57 0.64
C ASP A 62 12.57 -10.22 -0.52
N PRO A 63 12.18 -11.16 -1.39
CA PRO A 63 11.35 -10.84 -2.56
C PRO A 63 10.01 -10.16 -2.28
N ILE A 64 9.45 -10.27 -1.07
CA ILE A 64 8.11 -9.76 -0.73
C ILE A 64 8.09 -8.82 0.47
N HIS A 65 9.16 -8.74 1.26
CA HIS A 65 9.23 -7.88 2.45
C HIS A 65 10.21 -6.71 2.24
N PRO A 66 9.79 -5.46 2.56
CA PRO A 66 10.71 -4.35 2.68
C PRO A 66 11.78 -4.57 3.76
N ASN A 67 12.96 -3.99 3.59
CA ASN A 67 13.95 -3.84 4.67
C ASN A 67 13.68 -2.55 5.47
N ALA A 68 14.57 -2.20 6.41
CA ALA A 68 14.41 -1.00 7.25
C ALA A 68 14.25 0.30 6.44
N ALA A 69 15.08 0.51 5.40
CA ALA A 69 14.97 1.67 4.52
C ALA A 69 13.66 1.63 3.71
N GLY A 70 13.25 0.46 3.24
CA GLY A 70 11.96 0.27 2.57
C GLY A 70 10.77 0.61 3.47
N TYR A 71 10.80 0.19 4.74
CA TYR A 71 9.74 0.52 5.70
C TYR A 71 9.72 2.00 6.07
N GLN A 72 10.85 2.71 6.02
CA GLN A 72 10.84 4.17 6.14
C GLN A 72 10.03 4.81 4.99
N VAL A 73 10.27 4.38 3.74
CA VAL A 73 9.50 4.86 2.57
C VAL A 73 8.01 4.50 2.70
N VAL A 74 7.69 3.28 3.15
CA VAL A 74 6.29 2.88 3.42
C VAL A 74 5.65 3.80 4.47
N ALA A 75 6.35 4.08 5.58
CA ALA A 75 5.81 4.91 6.64
C ALA A 75 5.54 6.35 6.19
N GLU A 76 6.46 6.94 5.41
CA GLU A 76 6.30 8.27 4.83
C GLU A 76 5.11 8.31 3.85
N ALA A 77 4.99 7.31 2.96
CA ALA A 77 3.88 7.23 2.01
C ALA A 77 2.52 7.03 2.69
N VAL A 78 2.46 6.19 3.73
CA VAL A 78 1.24 5.96 4.52
C VAL A 78 0.86 7.22 5.29
N GLN A 79 1.82 7.89 5.94
CA GLN A 79 1.57 9.15 6.63
C GLN A 79 0.97 10.17 5.67
N GLN A 80 1.63 10.40 4.53
CA GLN A 80 1.17 11.35 3.52
C GLN A 80 -0.26 11.03 3.08
N ALA A 81 -0.53 9.80 2.69
CA ALA A 81 -1.85 9.42 2.17
C ALA A 81 -2.94 9.50 3.25
N LEU A 82 -2.66 9.11 4.49
CA LEU A 82 -3.62 9.26 5.59
C LEU A 82 -3.89 10.72 5.93
N THR A 83 -2.89 11.60 5.84
CA THR A 83 -3.05 13.04 6.00
C THR A 83 -3.90 13.64 4.88
N GLU A 84 -3.66 13.28 3.62
CA GLU A 84 -4.46 13.72 2.47
C GLU A 84 -5.92 13.28 2.56
N LEU A 85 -6.17 12.09 3.13
CA LEU A 85 -7.51 11.57 3.41
C LEU A 85 -8.16 12.19 4.66
N GLY A 86 -7.44 13.00 5.43
CA GLY A 86 -7.91 13.57 6.70
C GLY A 86 -8.05 12.53 7.83
N LEU A 87 -7.46 11.34 7.67
CA LEU A 87 -7.47 10.24 8.64
C LEU A 87 -6.32 10.36 9.66
N LEU A 88 -5.32 11.19 9.37
CA LEU A 88 -4.22 11.52 10.27
C LEU A 88 -4.09 13.03 10.39
N ALA A 89 -4.10 13.53 11.62
CA ALA A 89 -3.87 14.95 11.88
C ALA A 89 -2.46 15.35 11.44
N GLN A 90 -2.34 16.53 10.82
CA GLN A 90 -1.03 17.16 10.62
C GLN A 90 -0.45 17.53 11.98
N PRO A 91 0.85 17.30 12.22
CA PRO A 91 1.51 17.72 13.45
C PRO A 91 1.47 19.24 13.65
#